data_AF-A0A9J5YMW7-F1
#
_entry.id   AF-A0A9J5YMW7-F1
#
_cell.length_a   1.000
_cell.length_b   1.000
_cell.length_c   1.000
_cell.angle_alpha   90.00
_cell.angle_beta   90.00
_cell.angle_gamma   90.00
#
_symmetry.space_group_name_H-M   'P 1'
#
loop_
_entity.id
_entity.type
_entity.pdbx_description
1 polymer ?
#
loop_
_entity_poly.entity_id
_entity_poly.type
_entity_poly.pdbx_seq_one_letter_code
_entity_poly.pdbx_strand_id
1 'polypeptide(L)'
;MILFYINSISKSLQSKDMHIDVAIDQLRGLISFFKKYREEGFVSAMISAKEIAYEMNIELEVRKKRIAFRKKRFDDEITKSLEFLKNLLEFEQFEAYENIFGFLFNGKKLRSLDDEKLKKRCLNLELSSTHNSYSDIDGLGLFFELKSEREAQCH
;
A
#
# COMPACT_ATOMS: atom_id res chain seq x y z
N MET A 1 17.44 -5.05 9.11
CA MET A 1 16.43 -5.63 8.19
C MET A 1 15.24 -4.71 7.94
N ILE A 2 14.48 -4.30 8.96
CA ILE A 2 13.28 -3.45 8.78
C ILE A 2 13.59 -2.17 7.99
N LEU A 3 14.61 -1.41 8.42
CA LEU A 3 14.96 -0.13 7.79
C LEU A 3 15.34 -0.29 6.32
N PHE A 4 16.04 -1.37 5.97
CA PHE A 4 16.41 -1.67 4.59
C PHE A 4 15.17 -1.90 3.72
N TYR A 5 14.22 -2.69 4.22
CA TYR A 5 12.98 -3.01 3.52
C TYR A 5 12.11 -1.76 3.31
N ILE A 6 11.92 -0.95 4.37
CA ILE A 6 11.21 0.34 4.27
C ILE A 6 11.91 1.27 3.28
N ASN A 7 13.23 1.41 3.36
CA ASN A 7 13.98 2.30 2.49
C ASN A 7 13.92 1.86 1.02
N SER A 8 13.91 0.56 0.76
CA SER A 8 13.74 0.02 -0.59
C SER A 8 12.38 0.41 -1.19
N ILE A 9 11.30 0.20 -0.44
CA ILE A 9 9.94 0.54 -0.88
C ILE A 9 9.77 2.05 -0.98
N SER A 10 10.31 2.81 -0.02
CA SER A 10 10.26 4.28 -0.03
C SER A 10 10.93 4.88 -1.27
N LYS A 11 12.11 4.36 -1.65
CA LYS A 11 12.79 4.77 -2.89
C LYS A 11 11.99 4.39 -4.14
N SER A 12 11.37 3.21 -4.13
CA SER A 12 10.51 2.76 -5.22
C SER A 12 9.33 3.71 -5.40
N LEU A 13 8.58 4.00 -4.33
CA LEU A 13 7.40 4.88 -4.35
C LEU A 13 7.72 6.33 -4.76
N GLN A 14 8.96 6.78 -4.55
CA GLN A 14 9.43 8.11 -4.97
C GLN A 14 9.89 8.16 -6.44
N SER A 15 9.82 7.05 -7.19
CA SER A 15 10.13 7.03 -8.62
C SER A 15 9.15 7.91 -9.40
N LYS A 16 9.65 8.59 -10.44
CA LYS A 16 8.80 9.42 -11.31
C LYS A 16 7.74 8.61 -12.07
N ASP A 17 8.11 7.39 -12.48
CA ASP A 17 7.27 6.50 -13.30
C ASP A 17 6.65 5.39 -12.45
N MET A 18 6.11 5.72 -11.27
CA MET A 18 5.47 4.75 -10.39
C MET A 18 4.01 4.49 -10.81
N HIS A 19 3.69 3.24 -11.14
CA HIS A 19 2.31 2.83 -11.38
C HIS A 19 1.57 2.60 -10.06
N ILE A 20 0.31 3.04 -10.02
CA ILE A 20 -0.53 2.99 -8.81
C ILE A 20 -0.80 1.55 -8.37
N ASP A 21 -1.03 0.62 -9.30
CA ASP A 21 -1.23 -0.79 -8.98
C ASP A 21 0.03 -1.42 -8.36
N VAL A 22 1.20 -1.10 -8.90
CA VAL A 22 2.49 -1.52 -8.34
C VAL A 22 2.73 -0.91 -6.95
N ALA A 23 2.42 0.37 -6.77
CA ALA A 23 2.54 1.04 -5.47
C ALA A 23 1.67 0.36 -4.39
N ILE A 24 0.43 0.01 -4.75
CA ILE A 24 -0.48 -0.69 -3.85
C ILE A 24 0.05 -2.07 -3.48
N ASP A 25 0.54 -2.83 -4.46
CA ASP A 25 1.12 -4.16 -4.19
C ASP A 25 2.35 -4.06 -3.28
N GLN A 26 3.20 -3.04 -3.45
CA GLN A 26 4.33 -2.78 -2.57
C GLN A 26 3.90 -2.45 -1.14
N LEU A 27 2.88 -1.60 -0.97
CA LEU A 27 2.34 -1.25 0.34
C LEU A 27 1.67 -2.46 1.02
N ARG A 28 0.92 -3.29 0.28
CA ARG A 28 0.37 -4.57 0.77
C ARG A 28 1.46 -5.53 1.23
N GLY A 29 2.54 -5.63 0.46
CA GLY A 29 3.74 -6.40 0.80
C GLY A 29 4.37 -5.91 2.09
N LEU A 30 4.50 -4.58 2.26
CA LEU A 30 5.03 -3.96 3.47
C LEU A 30 4.17 -4.25 4.71
N ILE A 31 2.85 -4.15 4.60
CA ILE A 31 1.93 -4.48 5.68
C ILE A 31 2.06 -5.95 6.07
N SER A 32 2.09 -6.85 5.09
CA SER A 32 2.26 -8.30 5.32
C SER A 32 3.60 -8.62 5.99
N PHE A 33 4.68 -7.99 5.55
CA PHE A 33 5.99 -8.10 6.17
C PHE A 33 5.96 -7.71 7.65
N PHE A 34 5.33 -6.57 8.00
CA PHE A 34 5.25 -6.14 9.40
C PHE A 34 4.38 -7.03 10.26
N LYS A 35 3.29 -7.58 9.73
CA LYS A 35 2.47 -8.57 10.45
C LYS A 35 3.30 -9.80 10.80
N LYS A 36 4.00 -10.38 9.82
CA LYS A 36 4.89 -11.53 10.05
C LYS A 36 6.04 -11.20 11.00
N TYR A 37 6.65 -10.03 10.84
CA TYR A 37 7.74 -9.59 11.71
C TYR A 37 7.28 -9.43 13.17
N ARG A 38 6.05 -8.96 13.40
CA ARG A 38 5.48 -8.83 14.74
C ARG A 38 5.29 -10.19 15.42
N GLU A 39 4.89 -11.21 14.68
CA GLU A 39 4.61 -12.55 15.19
C GLU A 39 5.89 -13.33 15.48
N GLU A 40 6.82 -13.39 14.51
CA GLU A 40 7.99 -14.27 14.58
C GLU A 40 9.31 -13.49 14.54
N GLY A 41 9.34 -12.40 13.77
CA GLY A 41 10.56 -11.64 13.48
C GLY A 41 11.15 -10.91 14.68
N PHE A 42 10.33 -10.46 15.63
CA PHE A 42 10.82 -9.77 16.83
C PHE A 42 11.63 -10.71 17.73
N VAL A 43 11.13 -11.91 17.98
CA VAL A 43 11.82 -12.91 18.81
C VAL A 43 13.11 -13.35 18.13
N SER A 44 13.07 -13.62 16.83
CA SER A 44 14.26 -13.95 16.03
C SER A 44 15.31 -12.82 16.06
N ALA A 45 14.89 -11.56 15.84
CA ALA A 45 15.81 -10.42 15.90
C ALA A 45 16.42 -10.22 17.29
N MET A 46 15.66 -10.49 18.35
CA MET A 46 16.18 -10.45 19.72
C MET A 46 17.23 -11.54 19.95
N ILE A 47 17.02 -12.76 19.43
CA ILE A 47 18.00 -13.85 19.54
C ILE A 47 19.26 -13.48 18.76
N SER A 48 19.15 -13.05 17.50
CA SER A 48 20.32 -12.65 16.71
C SER A 48 21.09 -11.49 17.34
N ALA A 49 20.40 -10.52 17.94
CA ALA A 49 21.08 -9.44 18.66
C ALA A 49 21.85 -9.95 19.89
N LYS A 50 21.32 -10.96 20.61
CA LYS A 50 22.01 -11.60 21.72
C LYS A 50 23.25 -12.38 21.25
N GLU A 51 23.12 -13.10 20.14
CA GLU A 51 24.23 -13.85 19.51
C GLU A 51 25.37 -12.90 19.11
N ILE A 52 25.06 -11.81 18.40
CA ILE A 52 26.06 -10.80 18.00
C ILE A 52 26.74 -10.18 19.24
N ALA A 53 25.97 -9.84 20.28
CA ALA A 53 26.55 -9.27 21.50
C ALA A 53 27.50 -10.26 22.20
N TYR A 54 27.15 -11.54 22.21
CA TYR A 54 28.02 -12.60 22.73
C TYR A 54 29.29 -12.75 21.91
N GLU A 55 29.19 -12.80 20.57
CA GLU A 55 30.35 -12.85 19.67
C GLU A 55 31.27 -11.64 19.86
N MET A 56 30.71 -10.47 20.13
CA MET A 56 31.47 -9.24 20.36
C MET A 56 32.00 -9.12 21.81
N ASN A 57 31.79 -10.13 22.67
CA ASN A 57 32.12 -10.09 24.11
C ASN A 57 31.56 -8.85 24.82
N ILE A 58 30.41 -8.35 24.36
CA ILE A 58 29.72 -7.21 24.97
C ILE A 58 28.79 -7.76 26.03
N GLU A 59 29.05 -7.39 27.29
CA GLU A 59 28.16 -7.72 28.40
C GLU A 59 26.79 -7.06 28.19
N LEU A 60 25.74 -7.89 28.05
CA LEU A 60 24.37 -7.44 27.81
C LEU A 60 23.77 -6.84 29.09
N GLU A 61 24.16 -5.62 29.45
CA GLU A 61 23.43 -4.85 30.45
C GLU A 61 22.12 -4.33 29.86
N VAL A 62 21.05 -5.13 29.99
CA VAL A 62 19.69 -4.64 29.74
C VAL A 62 19.35 -3.65 30.84
N ARG A 63 19.68 -2.37 30.63
CA ARG A 63 19.33 -1.30 31.58
C ARG A 63 17.84 -1.40 31.89
N LYS A 64 17.50 -1.59 33.17
CA LYS A 64 16.12 -1.52 33.67
C LYS A 64 15.45 -0.31 33.05
N LYS A 65 14.29 -0.56 32.43
CA LYS A 65 13.41 0.40 31.74
C LYS A 65 13.70 1.83 32.18
N ARG A 66 14.42 2.60 31.36
CA ARG A 66 14.55 4.04 31.60
C ARG A 66 13.14 4.58 31.57
N ILE A 67 12.61 5.04 32.70
CA ILE A 67 11.42 5.88 32.71
C ILE A 67 11.85 7.16 32.01
N ALA A 68 11.61 7.24 30.71
CA ALA A 68 11.90 8.42 29.94
C ALA A 68 10.98 9.54 30.44
N PHE A 69 11.53 10.48 31.22
CA PHE A 69 10.93 11.80 31.30
C PHE A 69 11.06 12.41 29.90
N ARG A 70 9.98 12.34 29.11
CA ARG A 70 9.90 13.04 27.82
C ARG A 70 10.06 14.54 28.10
N LYS A 71 11.21 15.11 27.79
CA LYS A 71 11.23 16.52 27.37
C LYS A 71 10.36 16.57 26.10
N LYS A 72 9.36 17.47 26.08
CA LYS A 72 8.46 17.80 24.96
C LYS A 72 9.23 18.19 23.68
N ARG A 73 9.92 17.24 23.07
CA ARG A 73 10.59 17.29 21.76
C ARG A 73 10.37 15.98 20.99
N PHE A 74 10.13 14.88 21.71
CA PHE A 74 9.81 13.57 21.14
C PHE A 74 8.37 13.48 20.63
N ASP A 75 7.49 14.36 21.09
CA ASP A 75 6.13 14.41 20.58
C ASP A 75 6.13 14.91 19.13
N ASP A 76 7.07 15.76 18.70
CA ASP A 76 7.14 16.22 17.30
C ASP A 76 7.52 15.09 16.34
N GLU A 77 8.47 14.22 16.69
CA GLU A 77 8.85 13.06 15.85
C GLU A 77 7.78 11.96 15.83
N ILE A 78 7.14 11.69 16.96
CA ILE A 78 6.02 10.74 17.03
C ILE A 78 4.81 11.31 16.29
N THR A 79 4.54 12.62 16.41
CA THR A 79 3.45 13.29 15.68
C THR A 79 3.73 13.24 14.20
N LYS A 80 4.96 13.54 13.75
CA LYS A 80 5.37 13.44 12.34
C LYS A 80 5.34 12.01 11.82
N SER A 81 5.68 11.03 12.65
CA SER A 81 5.56 9.60 12.31
C SER A 81 4.11 9.13 12.29
N LEU A 82 3.26 9.66 13.17
CA LEU A 82 1.81 9.45 13.16
C LEU A 82 1.15 10.17 11.98
N GLU A 83 1.69 11.30 11.54
CA GLU A 83 1.30 12.02 10.33
C GLU A 83 1.73 11.23 9.10
N PHE A 84 2.93 10.63 9.13
CA PHE A 84 3.38 9.69 8.11
C PHE A 84 2.53 8.41 8.08
N LEU A 85 2.10 7.91 9.24
CA LEU A 85 1.13 6.80 9.36
C LEU A 85 -0.30 7.23 9.00
N LYS A 86 -0.67 8.50 9.16
CA LYS A 86 -1.92 9.07 8.65
C LYS A 86 -1.84 9.27 7.14
N ASN A 87 -0.68 9.55 6.57
CA ASN A 87 -0.50 9.46 5.12
C ASN A 87 -0.51 7.99 4.67
N LEU A 88 -0.14 7.03 5.53
CA LEU A 88 -0.43 5.62 5.29
C LEU A 88 -1.96 5.32 5.31
N LEU A 89 -2.81 6.20 5.87
CA LEU A 89 -4.27 6.18 5.70
C LEU A 89 -4.68 6.59 4.27
N GLU A 90 -3.80 7.22 3.47
CA GLU A 90 -4.00 7.30 2.01
C GLU A 90 -4.04 5.91 1.38
N PHE A 91 -3.58 4.85 2.07
CA PHE A 91 -3.78 3.48 1.58
C PHE A 91 -5.27 3.13 1.43
N GLU A 92 -6.16 3.65 2.29
CA GLU A 92 -7.61 3.48 2.09
C GLU A 92 -8.10 4.22 0.85
N GLN A 93 -7.53 5.40 0.55
CA GLN A 93 -7.84 6.13 -0.68
C GLN A 93 -7.32 5.40 -1.90
N PHE A 94 -6.11 4.82 -1.84
CA PHE A 94 -5.56 3.98 -2.89
C PHE A 94 -6.37 2.70 -3.10
N GLU A 95 -6.87 2.09 -2.02
CA GLU A 95 -7.75 0.92 -2.10
C GLU A 95 -9.12 1.28 -2.69
N ALA A 96 -9.72 2.39 -2.27
CA ALA A 96 -10.94 2.93 -2.87
C ALA A 96 -10.72 3.24 -4.36
N TYR A 97 -9.59 3.86 -4.70
CA TYR A 97 -9.20 4.16 -6.07
C TYR A 97 -9.00 2.89 -6.90
N GLU A 98 -8.29 1.88 -6.39
CA GLU A 98 -8.13 0.58 -7.07
C GLU A 98 -9.47 -0.13 -7.26
N ASN A 99 -10.39 0.00 -6.31
CA ASN A 99 -11.72 -0.59 -6.42
C ASN A 99 -12.57 0.08 -7.49
N ILE A 100 -12.43 1.38 -7.68
CA ILE A 100 -13.19 2.14 -8.67
C ILE A 100 -12.52 2.07 -10.05
N PHE A 101 -11.24 2.42 -10.14
CA PHE A 101 -10.50 2.62 -11.39
C PHE A 101 -9.53 1.49 -11.73
N GLY A 102 -9.19 0.61 -10.78
CA GLY A 102 -8.09 -0.35 -10.95
C GLY A 102 -8.30 -1.40 -12.06
N PHE A 103 -9.51 -1.55 -12.58
CA PHE A 103 -9.78 -2.41 -13.74
C PHE A 103 -9.32 -1.77 -15.06
N LEU A 104 -9.23 -0.44 -15.14
CA LEU A 104 -8.81 0.30 -16.35
C LEU A 104 -7.30 0.16 -16.59
N PHE A 105 -6.51 0.23 -15.52
CA PHE A 105 -5.03 0.26 -15.62
C PHE A 105 -4.40 -1.14 -15.61
N ASN A 106 -5.19 -2.19 -15.41
CA ASN A 106 -4.69 -3.56 -15.36
C ASN A 106 -5.36 -4.40 -16.44
N GLY A 107 -4.70 -4.51 -17.60
CA GLY A 107 -5.22 -5.26 -18.75
C GLY A 107 -5.50 -6.74 -18.46
N LYS A 108 -4.80 -7.36 -17.50
CA LYS A 108 -5.09 -8.73 -17.06
C LYS A 108 -6.42 -8.79 -16.30
N LYS A 109 -6.64 -7.87 -15.35
CA LYS A 109 -7.93 -7.73 -14.64
C LYS A 109 -9.06 -7.45 -15.64
N LEU A 110 -8.87 -6.52 -16.57
CA LEU A 110 -9.85 -6.16 -17.59
C LEU A 110 -10.29 -7.38 -18.43
N ARG A 111 -9.32 -8.18 -18.92
CA ARG A 111 -9.61 -9.37 -19.73
C ARG A 111 -10.29 -10.50 -18.95
N SER A 112 -10.04 -10.57 -17.65
CA SER A 112 -10.61 -11.60 -16.77
C SER A 112 -12.07 -11.34 -16.36
N LEU A 113 -12.58 -10.13 -16.56
CA LEU A 113 -13.94 -9.78 -16.20
C LEU A 113 -14.93 -10.32 -17.24
N ASP A 114 -16.02 -10.93 -16.76
CA ASP A 114 -17.19 -11.18 -17.60
C ASP A 114 -17.91 -9.86 -17.91
N ASP A 115 -18.74 -9.88 -18.96
CA ASP A 115 -19.40 -8.68 -19.46
C ASP A 115 -20.36 -8.05 -18.44
N GLU A 116 -21.03 -8.85 -17.61
CA GLU A 116 -21.91 -8.34 -16.55
C GLU A 116 -21.12 -7.60 -15.47
N LYS A 117 -20.00 -8.17 -15.02
CA LYS A 117 -19.11 -7.54 -14.03
C LYS A 117 -18.43 -6.30 -14.62
N LEU A 118 -18.01 -6.34 -15.88
CA LEU A 118 -17.40 -5.18 -16.56
C LEU A 118 -18.39 -4.03 -16.67
N LYS A 119 -19.63 -4.31 -17.11
CA LYS A 119 -20.70 -3.32 -17.16
C LYS A 119 -20.99 -2.73 -15.78
N LYS A 120 -21.08 -3.58 -14.74
CA LYS A 120 -21.28 -3.13 -13.36
C LYS A 120 -20.16 -2.21 -12.87
N ARG A 121 -18.90 -2.49 -13.23
CA ARG A 121 -17.75 -1.64 -12.88
C ARG A 121 -17.81 -0.28 -13.59
N CYS A 122 -18.19 -0.24 -14.87
CA CYS A 122 -18.33 1.01 -15.61
C CYS A 122 -19.48 1.89 -15.08
N LEU A 123 -20.63 1.28 -14.72
CA LEU A 123 -21.73 2.01 -14.08
C LEU A 123 -21.37 2.51 -12.68
N ASN A 124 -20.60 1.73 -11.91
CA ASN A 124 -20.11 2.17 -10.61
C ASN A 124 -19.13 3.34 -10.74
N LEU A 125 -18.29 3.32 -11.78
CA LEU A 125 -17.38 4.43 -12.10
C LEU A 125 -18.18 5.70 -12.44
N GLU A 126 -19.19 5.60 -13.30
CA GLU A 126 -20.10 6.71 -13.59
C GLU A 126 -20.71 7.29 -12.31
N LEU A 127 -21.27 6.45 -11.45
CA LEU A 127 -21.83 6.89 -10.15
C LEU A 127 -20.80 7.58 -9.25
N SER A 128 -19.55 7.09 -9.24
CA SER A 128 -18.47 7.71 -8.47
C SER A 128 -18.01 9.05 -9.06
N SER A 129 -18.28 9.28 -10.34
CA SER A 129 -17.97 10.50 -11.08
C SER A 129 -19.18 11.41 -11.25
N THR A 130 -20.34 11.08 -10.65
CA THR A 130 -21.52 11.94 -10.66
C THR A 130 -21.45 12.95 -9.53
N HIS A 131 -21.51 14.23 -9.87
CA HIS A 131 -21.68 15.32 -8.90
C HIS A 131 -22.85 16.21 -9.30
N ASN A 132 -23.78 16.48 -8.38
CA ASN A 132 -24.99 17.28 -8.64
C ASN A 132 -25.78 16.83 -9.88
N SER A 133 -25.96 15.52 -10.06
CA SER A 133 -26.71 14.91 -11.18
C SER A 133 -26.05 15.05 -12.56
N TYR A 134 -24.81 15.52 -12.62
CA TYR A 134 -23.99 15.52 -13.83
C TYR A 134 -22.85 14.51 -13.67
N SER A 135 -22.66 13.65 -14.66
CA SER A 135 -21.57 12.67 -14.70
C SER A 135 -20.60 13.06 -15.80
N ASP A 136 -19.30 13.06 -15.49
CA ASP A 136 -18.25 13.30 -16.48
C ASP A 136 -18.04 12.09 -17.43
N ILE A 137 -18.55 10.92 -17.05
CA ILE A 137 -18.33 9.64 -17.74
C ILE A 137 -19.67 8.96 -18.01
N ASP A 138 -19.90 8.49 -19.24
CA ASP A 138 -21.00 7.57 -19.57
C ASP A 138 -20.54 6.12 -19.33
N GLY A 139 -21.09 5.48 -18.30
CA GLY A 139 -20.72 4.13 -17.92
C GLY A 139 -21.15 3.08 -18.95
N LEU A 140 -22.22 3.31 -19.70
CA LEU A 140 -22.64 2.41 -20.77
C LEU A 140 -21.75 2.56 -22.01
N GLY A 141 -21.46 3.80 -22.41
CA GLY A 141 -20.51 4.11 -23.48
C GLY A 141 -19.14 3.48 -23.23
N LEU A 142 -18.57 3.71 -22.04
CA LEU A 142 -17.29 3.14 -21.64
C LEU A 142 -17.27 1.61 -21.66
N PHE A 143 -18.36 0.96 -21.25
CA PHE A 143 -18.47 -0.50 -21.31
C PHE A 143 -18.35 -1.02 -22.75
N PHE A 144 -19.02 -0.40 -23.72
CA PHE A 144 -18.96 -0.83 -25.12
C PHE A 144 -17.59 -0.58 -25.74
N GLU A 145 -16.93 0.53 -25.41
CA GLU A 145 -15.56 0.81 -25.86
C GLU A 145 -14.58 -0.25 -25.36
N LEU A 146 -14.57 -0.51 -24.04
CA LEU A 146 -13.67 -1.51 -23.44
C LEU A 146 -13.97 -2.94 -23.92
N LYS A 147 -15.24 -3.25 -24.20
CA LYS A 147 -15.62 -4.54 -24.78
C LYS A 147 -15.06 -4.69 -26.20
N SER A 148 -15.19 -3.66 -27.03
CA SER A 148 -14.62 -3.63 -28.37
C SER A 148 -13.09 -3.78 -28.34
N GLU A 149 -12.41 -3.10 -27.42
CA GLU A 149 -10.96 -3.23 -27.25
C GLU A 149 -10.51 -4.63 -26.80
N ARG A 150 -11.30 -5.30 -25.95
CA ARG A 150 -11.04 -6.71 -25.57
C ARG A 150 -11.14 -7.65 -26.77
N GLU A 151 -12.09 -7.41 -27.66
CA GLU A 151 -12.36 -8.25 -28.85
C GLU A 151 -11.34 -7.97 -29.97
N ALA A 152 -10.93 -6.72 -30.16
CA ALA A 152 -9.97 -6.30 -31.19
C ALA A 152 -8.53 -6.82 -30.98
N GLN A 153 -8.16 -7.21 -29.75
CA GLN A 153 -6.83 -7.75 -29.43
C GLN A 153 -6.75 -9.29 -29.50
N CYS A 154 -7.83 -9.97 -29.91
CA CYS A 154 -7.87 -11.42 -30.14
C CYS A 154 -7.54 -11.84 -31.58
N HIS A 155 -7.11 -10.91 -32.44
CA HIS A 155 -6.63 -11.15 -33.81
C HIS A 155 -5.16 -10.82 -33.99
#